data_AF-A0A1Z5L264-F1
#
_entry.id   AF-A0A1Z5L264-F1
#
_cell.length_a   1.000
_cell.length_b   1.000
_cell.length_c   1.000
_cell.angle_alpha   90.00
_cell.angle_beta   90.00
_cell.angle_gamma   90.00
#
_symmetry.space_group_name_H-M   'P 1'
#
loop_
_entity.id
_entity.type
_entity.pdbx_description
1 polymer ?
#
loop_
_entity_poly.entity_id
_entity_poly.type
_entity_poly.pdbx_seq_one_letter_code
_entity_poly.pdbx_strand_id
1 'polypeptide(L)'
;MCWKSHPVFDTEAEFRFYWLEAKLSEAPSITEVTEYNRYKFVGLPRHSYTTESVRHMLNSPLPFADKLDGILFYHKQAHYQPGTVSPLVGWLKAYMVPEVLGIDVAMAYNDEKPSAYTSLRDKVANKEAVRVRRLEKPKTDTQEGDDEKMETQSRRTSKKKEKVVKMEEETEILTH
;
A
#
# COMPACT_ATOMS: atom_id res chain seq x y z
N MET A 1 5.67 -1.15 8.24
CA MET A 1 5.54 -0.02 9.19
C MET A 1 6.01 -0.35 10.61
N CYS A 2 6.68 -1.49 10.80
CA CYS A 2 7.29 -1.90 12.06
C CYS A 2 8.55 -2.70 11.71
N TRP A 3 9.63 -2.53 12.47
CA TRP A 3 10.88 -3.29 12.28
C TRP A 3 11.32 -3.87 13.62
N LYS A 4 11.45 -5.21 13.72
CA LYS A 4 11.78 -5.91 14.98
C LYS A 4 10.97 -5.37 16.18
N SER A 5 9.65 -5.32 16.02
CA SER A 5 8.71 -4.82 17.03
C SER A 5 8.78 -3.32 17.35
N HIS A 6 9.56 -2.52 16.62
CA HIS A 6 9.58 -1.06 16.75
C HIS A 6 8.67 -0.43 15.69
N PRO A 7 7.48 0.08 16.06
CA PRO A 7 6.61 0.78 15.14
C PRO A 7 7.21 2.12 14.72
N VAL A 8 6.94 2.54 13.48
CA VAL A 8 7.39 3.84 12.95
C VAL A 8 6.24 4.66 12.37
N PHE A 9 5.00 4.43 12.83
CA PHE A 9 3.82 5.14 12.33
C PHE A 9 3.88 6.65 12.58
N ASP A 10 4.29 7.02 13.80
CA ASP A 10 4.35 8.41 14.29
C ASP A 10 5.63 9.14 13.88
N THR A 11 6.26 8.70 12.80
CA THR A 11 7.46 9.35 12.27
C THR A 11 7.25 9.86 10.85
N GLU A 12 7.96 10.94 10.55
CA GLU A 12 7.95 11.60 9.25
C GLU A 12 8.40 10.66 8.13
N ALA A 13 7.88 10.86 6.91
CA ALA A 13 8.21 10.05 5.75
C ALA A 13 9.71 10.04 5.47
N GLU A 14 10.39 11.18 5.57
CA GLU A 14 11.84 11.29 5.36
C GLU A 14 12.62 10.41 6.33
N PHE A 15 12.28 10.43 7.63
CA PHE A 15 12.90 9.55 8.60
C PHE A 15 12.63 8.07 8.29
N ARG A 16 11.36 7.71 8.00
CA ARG A 16 10.99 6.34 7.66
C ARG A 16 11.76 5.82 6.45
N PHE A 17 11.99 6.68 5.47
CA PHE A 17 12.75 6.37 4.28
C PHE A 17 14.22 6.13 4.59
N TYR A 18 14.87 7.08 5.26
CA TYR A 18 16.25 6.91 5.71
C TYR A 18 16.42 5.62 6.52
N TRP A 19 15.55 5.41 7.51
CA TRP A 19 15.61 4.26 8.40
C TRP A 19 15.44 2.93 7.66
N LEU A 20 14.49 2.84 6.73
CA LEU A 20 14.29 1.64 5.91
C LEU A 20 15.56 1.27 5.14
N GLU A 21 16.22 2.25 4.52
CA GLU A 21 17.44 2.01 3.74
C GLU A 21 18.58 1.53 4.64
N ALA A 22 18.79 2.19 5.79
CA ALA A 22 19.76 1.73 6.78
C ALA A 22 19.48 0.29 7.22
N LYS A 23 18.23 -0.07 7.50
CA LYS A 23 17.86 -1.42 7.95
C LYS A 23 17.95 -2.50 6.88
N LEU A 24 17.67 -2.17 5.63
CA LEU A 24 17.92 -3.10 4.52
C LEU A 24 19.42 -3.32 4.31
N SER A 25 20.26 -2.28 4.47
CA SER A 25 21.72 -2.40 4.31
C SER A 25 22.37 -3.29 5.37
N GLU A 26 21.80 -3.38 6.58
CA GLU A 26 22.25 -4.24 7.67
C GLU A 26 21.94 -5.74 7.41
N ALA A 27 21.11 -6.08 6.43
CA ALA A 27 20.59 -7.42 6.21
C ALA A 27 20.67 -7.85 4.73
N PRO A 28 21.88 -7.98 4.14
CA PRO A 28 22.03 -8.25 2.70
C PRO A 28 21.37 -9.57 2.25
N SER A 29 21.22 -10.56 3.13
CA SER A 29 20.58 -11.84 2.78
C SER A 29 19.11 -11.72 2.33
N ILE A 30 18.42 -10.63 2.68
CA ILE A 30 17.01 -10.43 2.26
C ILE A 30 16.90 -9.87 0.84
N THR A 31 18.00 -9.32 0.28
CA THR A 31 18.00 -8.76 -1.07
C THR A 31 18.30 -9.81 -2.15
N GLU A 32 18.65 -11.03 -1.74
CA GLU A 32 18.98 -12.15 -2.60
C GLU A 32 17.98 -13.31 -2.45
N VAL A 33 17.83 -14.12 -3.51
CA VAL A 33 17.07 -15.37 -3.39
C VAL A 33 17.99 -16.41 -2.80
N THR A 34 17.58 -17.00 -1.69
CA THR A 34 18.30 -18.07 -1.00
C THR A 34 17.32 -19.20 -0.68
N GLU A 35 17.84 -20.30 -0.13
CA GLU A 35 17.01 -21.41 0.34
C GLU A 35 15.94 -20.96 1.36
N TYR A 36 16.32 -20.03 2.24
CA TYR A 36 15.46 -19.51 3.31
C TYR A 36 14.71 -18.23 2.93
N ASN A 37 15.09 -17.59 1.82
CA ASN A 37 14.47 -16.37 1.32
C ASN A 37 14.06 -16.52 -0.15
N ARG A 38 12.81 -16.93 -0.37
CA ARG A 38 12.28 -17.14 -1.74
C ARG A 38 12.03 -15.83 -2.49
N TYR A 39 11.92 -14.70 -1.79
CA TYR A 39 11.54 -13.41 -2.36
C TYR A 39 12.52 -12.32 -1.93
N LYS A 40 13.07 -11.60 -2.90
CA LYS A 40 13.98 -10.48 -2.63
C LYS A 40 13.19 -9.29 -2.10
N PHE A 41 13.71 -8.66 -1.06
CA PHE A 41 13.23 -7.39 -0.54
C PHE A 41 14.22 -6.30 -0.97
N VAL A 42 13.85 -5.53 -1.99
CA VAL A 42 14.68 -4.44 -2.52
C VAL A 42 13.98 -3.12 -2.24
N GLY A 43 14.73 -2.15 -1.70
CA GLY A 43 14.24 -0.80 -1.48
C GLY A 43 14.00 -0.09 -2.81
N LEU A 44 12.88 0.61 -2.95
CA LEU A 44 12.63 1.44 -4.12
C LEU A 44 13.54 2.68 -4.12
N PRO A 45 14.04 3.11 -5.30
CA PRO A 45 14.80 4.34 -5.42
C PRO A 45 13.96 5.55 -5.01
N ARG A 46 14.61 6.56 -4.45
CA ARG A 46 13.99 7.80 -4.04
C ARG A 46 14.89 8.96 -4.40
N HIS A 47 14.28 10.07 -4.75
CA HIS A 47 14.99 11.28 -5.14
C HIS A 47 14.37 12.48 -4.42
N SER A 48 15.22 13.44 -4.05
CA SER A 48 14.74 14.76 -3.65
C SER A 48 13.99 15.40 -4.80
N TYR A 49 12.87 16.05 -4.51
CA TYR A 49 12.11 16.73 -5.55
C TYR A 49 12.86 17.97 -6.04
N THR A 50 13.29 17.92 -7.29
CA THR A 50 13.61 19.08 -8.11
C THR A 50 13.06 18.82 -9.51
N THR A 51 12.74 19.90 -10.25
CA THR A 51 12.30 19.79 -11.65
C THR A 51 13.27 18.95 -12.48
N GLU A 52 14.57 19.17 -12.28
CA GLU A 52 15.62 18.45 -12.99
C GLU A 52 15.72 16.99 -12.57
N SER A 53 15.56 16.68 -11.28
CA SER A 53 15.60 15.28 -10.81
C SER A 53 14.44 14.47 -11.38
N VAL A 54 13.23 15.05 -11.44
CA VAL A 54 12.06 14.36 -12.01
C VAL A 54 12.22 14.19 -13.52
N ARG A 55 12.68 15.23 -14.22
CA ARG A 55 13.01 15.16 -15.65
C ARG A 55 14.04 14.06 -15.92
N HIS A 56 15.15 14.07 -15.19
CA HIS A 56 16.21 13.08 -15.36
C HIS A 56 15.71 11.65 -15.13
N MET A 57 14.99 11.40 -14.04
CA MET A 57 14.41 10.10 -13.72
C MET A 57 13.47 9.56 -14.81
N LEU A 58 12.65 10.42 -15.41
CA LEU A 58 11.67 10.03 -16.43
C LEU A 58 12.21 10.03 -17.86
N ASN A 59 13.43 10.46 -18.07
CA ASN A 59 14.10 10.45 -19.38
C ASN A 59 15.36 9.57 -19.41
N SER A 60 15.70 8.92 -18.29
CA SER A 60 16.84 8.01 -18.19
C SER A 60 16.38 6.57 -17.93
N PRO A 61 17.23 5.56 -18.16
CA PRO A 61 16.94 4.19 -17.79
C PRO A 61 16.60 4.06 -16.29
N LEU A 62 15.56 3.30 -15.97
CA LEU A 62 15.15 3.05 -14.60
C LEU A 62 16.16 2.13 -13.89
N PRO A 63 16.34 2.27 -12.56
CA PRO A 63 17.25 1.42 -11.80
C PRO A 63 16.67 0.03 -11.49
N PHE A 64 15.57 -0.35 -12.15
CA PHE A 64 14.92 -1.65 -12.05
C PHE A 64 14.45 -2.10 -13.44
N ALA A 65 14.35 -3.41 -13.64
CA ALA A 65 14.03 -4.00 -14.95
C ALA A 65 12.55 -3.88 -15.32
N ASP A 66 11.68 -3.75 -14.32
CA ASP A 66 10.24 -3.66 -14.53
C ASP A 66 9.81 -2.33 -15.14
N LYS A 67 8.66 -2.35 -15.81
CA LYS A 67 8.03 -1.15 -16.35
C LYS A 67 7.58 -0.23 -15.20
N LEU A 68 7.85 1.08 -15.33
CA LEU A 68 7.35 2.08 -14.40
C LEU A 68 5.82 2.11 -14.40
N ASP A 69 5.21 1.81 -13.26
CA ASP A 69 3.77 1.99 -13.08
C ASP A 69 3.42 3.47 -12.89
N GLY A 70 4.14 4.17 -12.03
CA GLY A 70 3.94 5.58 -11.74
C GLY A 70 4.84 6.08 -10.61
N ILE A 71 4.62 7.32 -10.19
CA ILE A 71 5.50 8.05 -9.27
C ILE A 71 4.69 8.45 -8.04
N LEU A 72 5.27 8.21 -6.87
CA LEU A 72 4.74 8.70 -5.60
C LEU A 72 5.50 9.95 -5.16
N PHE A 73 4.75 10.98 -4.79
CA PHE A 73 5.27 12.22 -4.22
C PHE A 73 4.91 12.27 -2.74
N TYR A 74 5.91 12.17 -1.87
CA TYR A 74 5.70 12.28 -0.42
C TYR A 74 6.12 13.64 0.08
N HIS A 75 5.27 14.27 0.89
CA HIS A 75 5.73 15.35 1.75
C HIS A 75 6.68 14.78 2.80
N LYS A 76 7.84 15.41 3.03
CA LYS A 76 8.87 14.89 3.95
C LYS A 76 8.34 14.62 5.35
N GLN A 77 7.48 15.51 5.85
CA GLN A 77 6.88 15.45 7.19
C GLN A 77 5.59 14.60 7.26
N ALA A 78 5.25 13.87 6.20
CA ALA A 78 4.03 13.06 6.18
C ALA A 78 4.14 11.87 7.13
N HIS A 79 3.25 11.82 8.12
CA HIS A 79 3.10 10.66 8.99
C HIS A 79 2.34 9.55 8.25
N TYR A 80 2.54 8.29 8.65
CA TYR A 80 1.80 7.18 8.03
C TYR A 80 0.45 7.00 8.70
N GLN A 81 -0.62 7.15 7.93
CA GLN A 81 -1.99 6.95 8.38
C GLN A 81 -2.64 5.85 7.53
N PRO A 82 -2.86 4.64 8.09
CA PRO A 82 -3.49 3.55 7.36
C PRO A 82 -4.93 3.90 6.96
N GLY A 83 -5.34 3.54 5.74
CA GLY A 83 -6.74 3.60 5.29
C GLY A 83 -7.29 5.00 4.99
N THR A 84 -6.50 6.06 5.15
CA THR A 84 -6.89 7.42 4.77
C THR A 84 -6.22 7.85 3.47
N VAL A 85 -6.94 8.62 2.65
CA VAL A 85 -6.33 9.32 1.52
C VAL A 85 -5.66 10.56 2.10
N SER A 86 -4.34 10.49 2.27
CA SER A 86 -3.55 11.62 2.74
C SER A 86 -3.24 12.56 1.58
N PRO A 87 -3.57 13.86 1.66
CA PRO A 87 -3.16 14.83 0.64
C PRO A 87 -1.64 15.05 0.63
N LEU A 88 -0.92 14.56 1.64
CA LEU A 88 0.53 14.64 1.76
C LEU A 88 1.26 13.55 0.95
N VAL A 89 0.51 12.68 0.26
CA VAL A 89 1.06 11.67 -0.66
C VAL A 89 0.31 11.74 -1.98
N GLY A 90 1.00 12.18 -3.04
CA GLY A 90 0.49 12.24 -4.40
C GLY A 90 0.90 11.02 -5.23
N TRP A 91 0.05 10.62 -6.18
CA TRP A 91 0.35 9.57 -7.16
C TRP A 91 0.07 10.08 -8.57
N LEU A 92 1.06 9.96 -9.46
CA LEU A 92 0.92 10.29 -10.87
C LEU A 92 1.42 9.14 -11.76
N LYS A 93 0.74 8.94 -12.88
CA LYS A 93 1.32 8.21 -14.01
C LYS A 93 2.35 9.11 -14.69
N ALA A 94 3.37 8.53 -15.31
CA ALA A 94 4.42 9.30 -16.00
C ALA A 94 3.84 10.25 -17.07
N TYR A 95 2.84 9.82 -17.83
CA TYR A 95 2.16 10.67 -18.84
C TYR A 95 1.37 11.85 -18.26
N MET A 96 1.11 11.87 -16.95
CA MET A 96 0.44 13.00 -16.28
C MET A 96 1.43 14.09 -15.85
N VAL A 97 2.72 13.76 -15.79
CA VAL A 97 3.75 14.68 -15.29
C VAL A 97 3.87 15.96 -16.14
N PRO A 98 3.83 15.91 -17.48
CA PRO A 98 3.83 17.13 -18.29
C PRO A 98 2.64 18.04 -17.99
N GLU A 99 1.44 17.47 -17.83
CA GLU A 99 0.21 18.20 -17.53
C GLU A 99 0.25 18.86 -16.14
N VAL A 100 0.70 18.11 -15.13
CA VAL A 100 0.57 18.51 -13.71
C VAL A 100 1.75 19.35 -13.24
N LEU A 101 2.96 19.05 -13.73
CA LEU A 101 4.20 19.67 -13.25
C LEU A 101 4.91 20.52 -14.32
N GLY A 102 4.47 20.46 -15.58
CA GLY A 102 5.14 21.17 -16.68
C GLY A 102 6.53 20.61 -17.00
N ILE A 103 6.74 19.31 -16.77
CA ILE A 103 8.03 18.63 -16.97
C ILE A 103 7.92 17.64 -18.12
N ASP A 104 8.79 17.78 -19.11
CA ASP A 104 8.87 16.86 -20.25
C ASP A 104 9.36 15.48 -19.82
N VAL A 105 8.77 14.45 -20.44
CA VAL A 105 9.05 13.03 -20.17
C VAL A 105 9.31 12.29 -21.47
N ALA A 106 9.94 11.12 -21.38
CA ALA A 106 10.24 10.29 -22.55
C ALA A 106 8.97 9.96 -23.34
N MET A 107 9.06 9.96 -24.67
CA MET A 107 7.92 9.76 -25.57
C MET A 107 7.15 8.46 -25.28
N ALA A 108 7.85 7.40 -24.91
CA ALA A 108 7.25 6.12 -24.54
C ALA A 108 6.16 6.25 -23.46
N TYR A 109 6.32 7.18 -22.50
CA TYR A 109 5.29 7.42 -21.49
C TYR A 109 4.08 8.15 -22.07
N ASN A 110 4.28 9.10 -22.98
CA ASN A 110 3.18 9.81 -23.64
C ASN A 110 2.31 8.86 -24.47
N ASP A 111 2.93 7.87 -25.12
CA ASP A 111 2.22 6.86 -25.92
C ASP A 111 1.36 5.92 -25.07
N GLU A 112 1.68 5.78 -23.78
CA GLU A 112 0.89 5.00 -22.82
C GLU A 112 -0.33 5.75 -22.30
N LYS A 113 -0.51 7.03 -22.66
CA LYS A 113 -1.68 7.82 -22.28
C LYS A 113 -2.95 7.17 -22.84
N PRO A 114 -3.88 6.71 -21.98
CA PRO A 114 -5.12 6.12 -22.47
C PRO A 114 -5.96 7.16 -23.21
N SER A 115 -6.60 6.76 -24.31
CA SER A 115 -7.49 7.64 -25.09
C SER A 115 -8.67 8.19 -24.27
N ALA A 116 -9.13 7.43 -23.27
CA ALA A 116 -10.18 7.84 -22.34
C ALA A 116 -9.71 8.86 -21.28
N TYR A 117 -8.41 9.11 -21.14
CA TYR A 117 -7.88 10.08 -20.18
C TYR A 117 -7.81 11.47 -20.82
N THR A 118 -8.60 12.40 -20.28
CA THR A 118 -8.65 13.79 -20.70
C THR A 118 -7.69 14.67 -19.87
N SER A 119 -7.91 14.72 -18.55
CA SER A 119 -7.12 15.49 -17.59
C SER A 119 -7.12 14.84 -16.21
N LEU A 120 -6.19 15.25 -15.35
CA LEU A 120 -6.14 14.79 -13.96
C LEU A 120 -7.39 15.28 -13.22
N ARG A 121 -7.84 16.51 -13.52
CA ARG A 121 -9.03 17.11 -12.91
C ARG A 121 -10.27 16.26 -13.18
N ASP A 122 -10.48 15.84 -14.43
CA ASP A 122 -11.63 14.99 -14.80
C ASP A 122 -11.53 13.62 -14.13
N LYS A 123 -10.31 13.07 -14.04
CA LYS A 123 -10.08 11.80 -13.35
C LYS A 123 -10.44 11.87 -11.86
N VAL A 124 -10.10 12.97 -11.19
CA VAL A 124 -10.46 13.18 -9.78
C VAL A 124 -11.97 13.36 -9.63
N ALA A 125 -12.59 14.22 -10.44
CA ALA A 125 -14.04 14.45 -10.42
C ALA A 125 -14.84 13.17 -10.66
N ASN A 126 -14.42 12.35 -11.63
CA ASN A 126 -15.06 11.06 -11.91
C ASN A 126 -14.93 10.08 -10.73
N LYS A 127 -13.78 10.03 -10.07
CA LYS A 127 -13.59 9.20 -8.86
C LYS A 127 -14.48 9.65 -7.70
N GLU A 128 -14.60 10.96 -7.49
CA GLU A 128 -15.49 11.53 -6.47
C GLU A 128 -16.96 11.21 -6.77
N ALA A 129 -17.40 11.40 -8.01
CA ALA A 129 -18.76 11.07 -8.43
C ALA A 129 -19.08 9.57 -8.23
N VAL A 130 -18.14 8.67 -8.55
CA VAL A 130 -18.29 7.22 -8.30
C VAL A 130 -18.37 6.92 -6.81
N ARG A 131 -17.56 7.60 -5.98
CA ARG A 131 -17.60 7.45 -4.52
C ARG A 131 -18.94 7.90 -3.94
N VAL A 132 -19.46 9.05 -4.37
CA VAL A 132 -20.77 9.59 -3.94
C VAL A 132 -21.88 8.60 -4.33
N ARG A 133 -21.92 8.17 -5.59
CA ARG A 133 -22.92 7.18 -6.06
C ARG A 133 -22.87 5.86 -5.28
N ARG A 134 -21.70 5.43 -4.82
CA ARG A 134 -21.56 4.21 -3.99
C ARG A 134 -22.15 4.40 -2.59
N LEU A 135 -22.09 5.60 -2.05
CA LEU A 135 -22.67 5.94 -0.75
C LEU A 135 -24.19 6.18 -0.84
N GLU A 136 -24.68 6.67 -1.98
CA GLU A 136 -26.11 6.93 -2.22
C GLU A 136 -26.92 5.69 -2.62
N LYS A 137 -26.29 4.58 -3.00
CA LYS A 137 -27.02 3.33 -3.30
C LYS A 137 -27.79 2.88 -2.05
N PRO A 138 -29.13 2.78 -2.10
CA PRO A 138 -29.91 2.27 -0.98
C PRO A 138 -29.47 0.83 -0.67
N LYS A 139 -29.43 0.48 0.62
CA LYS A 139 -29.48 -0.94 1.01
C LYS A 139 -30.84 -1.45 0.52
N THR A 140 -30.89 -2.14 -0.61
CA THR A 140 -32.04 -2.99 -0.91
C THR A 140 -32.15 -4.01 0.21
N ASP A 141 -33.18 -3.87 1.04
CA ASP A 141 -33.65 -4.90 1.95
C ASP A 141 -33.95 -6.15 1.12
N THR A 142 -33.03 -7.12 1.17
CA THR A 142 -33.42 -8.52 1.10
C THR A 142 -33.70 -8.94 2.53
N GLN A 143 -34.85 -8.51 3.07
CA GLN A 143 -35.48 -9.21 4.19
C GLN A 143 -36.14 -10.46 3.61
N GLU A 144 -35.46 -11.59 3.69
CA GLU A 144 -36.02 -12.92 3.96
C GLU A 144 -34.87 -13.94 4.00
N GLY A 145 -34.54 -14.45 5.19
CA GLY A 145 -33.88 -15.76 5.33
C GLY A 145 -32.50 -15.87 5.99
N ASP A 146 -32.06 -14.97 6.88
CA ASP A 146 -30.77 -15.11 7.57
C ASP A 146 -30.84 -15.17 9.12
N ASP A 147 -32.01 -15.43 9.72
CA ASP A 147 -32.12 -15.63 11.18
C ASP A 147 -31.66 -17.03 11.65
N GLU A 148 -31.49 -18.02 10.76
CA GLU A 148 -31.14 -19.39 11.17
C GLU A 148 -29.62 -19.65 11.34
N LYS A 149 -28.76 -18.71 10.94
CA LYS A 149 -27.29 -18.89 10.97
C LYS A 149 -26.61 -18.34 12.22
N MET A 150 -27.30 -17.49 12.99
CA MET A 150 -26.70 -16.84 14.17
C MET A 150 -26.62 -17.77 15.39
N GLU A 151 -27.59 -18.69 15.56
CA GLU A 151 -27.56 -19.65 16.68
C GLU A 151 -26.54 -20.78 16.48
N THR A 152 -26.34 -21.26 15.25
CA THR A 152 -25.42 -22.38 14.98
C THR A 152 -23.95 -21.98 15.08
N GLN A 153 -23.59 -20.72 14.82
CA GLN A 153 -22.22 -20.23 15.05
C GLN A 153 -21.91 -19.99 16.53
N SER A 154 -22.86 -19.47 17.32
CA SER A 154 -22.67 -19.24 18.76
C SER A 154 -22.51 -20.55 19.55
N ARG A 155 -23.24 -21.62 19.17
CA ARG A 155 -23.06 -22.97 19.74
C ARG A 155 -21.75 -23.65 19.33
N ARG A 156 -21.18 -23.32 18.17
CA ARG A 156 -19.90 -23.88 17.70
C ARG A 156 -18.70 -23.20 18.35
N THR A 157 -18.75 -21.90 18.62
CA THR A 157 -17.66 -21.15 19.26
C THR A 157 -17.55 -21.46 20.75
N SER A 158 -18.68 -21.65 21.44
CA SER A 158 -18.73 -22.09 22.85
C SER A 158 -18.16 -23.49 23.03
N LYS A 159 -18.57 -24.49 22.22
CA LYS A 159 -17.98 -25.84 22.26
C LYS A 159 -16.49 -25.91 21.90
N LYS A 160 -16.01 -24.98 21.05
CA LYS A 160 -14.58 -24.92 20.69
C LYS A 160 -13.73 -24.32 21.81
N LYS A 161 -14.23 -23.31 22.52
CA LYS A 161 -13.55 -22.75 23.71
C LYS A 161 -13.46 -23.77 24.84
N GLU A 162 -14.54 -24.51 25.10
CA GLU A 162 -14.58 -25.50 26.18
C GLU A 162 -13.63 -26.69 25.93
N LYS A 163 -13.43 -27.08 24.66
CA LYS A 163 -12.43 -28.09 24.28
C LYS A 163 -10.99 -27.62 24.39
N VAL A 164 -10.71 -26.35 24.13
CA VAL A 164 -9.34 -25.81 24.20
C VAL A 164 -8.89 -25.67 25.66
N VAL A 165 -9.77 -25.16 26.54
CA VAL A 165 -9.48 -25.04 27.97
C VAL A 165 -9.21 -26.42 28.61
N LYS A 166 -10.00 -27.43 28.22
CA LYS A 166 -9.82 -28.79 28.75
C LYS A 166 -8.53 -29.48 28.27
N MET A 167 -8.06 -29.14 27.06
CA MET A 167 -6.78 -29.63 26.56
C MET A 167 -5.59 -28.96 27.25
N GLU A 168 -5.70 -27.67 27.58
CA GLU A 168 -4.63 -26.92 28.27
C GLU A 168 -4.46 -27.39 29.72
N GLU A 169 -5.56 -27.67 30.44
CA GLU A 169 -5.51 -28.24 31.80
C GLU A 169 -4.93 -29.68 31.82
N GLU A 170 -5.24 -30.52 30.82
CA GLU A 170 -4.68 -31.88 30.73
C GLU A 170 -3.18 -31.87 30.39
N THR A 171 -2.68 -30.85 29.67
CA THR A 171 -1.26 -30.71 29.37
C THR A 171 -0.43 -30.18 30.54
N GLU A 172 -1.00 -29.38 31.44
CA GLU A 172 -0.28 -28.87 32.62
C GLU A 172 -0.11 -29.94 33.72
N ILE A 173 -1.03 -30.91 33.80
CA ILE A 173 -0.96 -32.02 34.79
C ILE A 173 0.13 -33.05 34.44
N LEU A 174 0.62 -33.09 33.19
CA LEU A 174 1.64 -34.07 32.75
C LEU A 174 3.09 -33.58 32.83
N THR A 175 3.33 -32.36 33.34
CA THR A 175 4.67 -31.74 33.41
C THR A 175 5.21 -31.50 34.83
N HIS A 176 4.68 -32.21 35.83
CA HIS A 176 5.29 -32.31 37.16
C HIS A 176 5.46 -33.75 37.62
#